data_AF-A0A828PQT4-F1
#
_entry.id   AF-A0A828PQT4-F1
#
_cell.length_a   1.000
_cell.length_b   1.000
_cell.length_c   1.000
_cell.angle_alpha   90.00
_cell.angle_beta   90.00
_cell.angle_gamma   90.00
#
_symmetry.space_group_name_H-M   'P 1'
#
loop_
_entity.id
_entity.type
_entity.pdbx_description
1 polymer ?
#
loop_
_entity_poly.entity_id
_entity_poly.type
_entity_poly.pdbx_seq_one_letter_code
_entity_poly.pdbx_strand_id
1 'polypeptide(L)'
;MIDFTWGYYIANPWFLKIVHSENQSKGVHYAKSQRLLEINYAHLQLMESLLDEGKKHNIFKPDIDPLQVYINIAALGGYYLINQHTLGLVYHISMVSPQALEARRKVIKETLLSWLLVDPSSTAHE
;
A
#
# COMPACT_ATOMS: atom_id res chain seq x y z
N MET A 1 0.15 -8.27 -4.33
CA MET A 1 0.75 -7.39 -3.28
C MET A 1 -0.30 -6.64 -2.47
N ILE A 2 -1.28 -5.96 -3.09
CA ILE A 2 -2.32 -5.20 -2.38
C ILE A 2 -3.05 -6.03 -1.30
N ASP A 3 -3.62 -7.18 -1.70
CA ASP A 3 -4.37 -8.05 -0.78
C ASP A 3 -3.50 -8.63 0.34
N PHE A 4 -2.23 -8.94 0.02
CA PHE A 4 -1.27 -9.43 1.00
C PHE A 4 -0.98 -8.36 2.06
N THR A 5 -0.61 -7.14 1.66
CA THR A 5 -0.30 -6.05 2.59
C THR A 5 -1.51 -5.68 3.43
N TRP A 6 -2.70 -5.59 2.83
CA TRP A 6 -3.95 -5.31 3.53
C TRP A 6 -4.28 -6.38 4.57
N GLY A 7 -4.23 -7.66 4.17
CA GLY A 7 -4.45 -8.79 5.09
C GLY A 7 -3.44 -8.81 6.24
N TYR A 8 -2.17 -8.53 5.94
CA TYR A 8 -1.12 -8.44 6.95
C TYR A 8 -1.41 -7.32 7.97
N TYR A 9 -1.82 -6.13 7.52
CA TYR A 9 -2.16 -5.02 8.43
C TYR A 9 -3.36 -5.34 9.33
N ILE A 10 -4.41 -5.98 8.81
CA ILE A 10 -5.56 -6.41 9.60
C ILE A 10 -5.15 -7.45 10.65
N ALA A 11 -4.35 -8.44 10.24
CA ALA A 11 -3.90 -9.50 11.13
C ALA A 11 -2.87 -9.02 12.17
N ASN A 12 -2.13 -7.94 11.87
CA ASN A 12 -1.01 -7.45 12.68
C ASN A 12 -1.13 -5.94 12.96
N PRO A 13 -2.17 -5.47 13.67
CA PRO A 13 -2.36 -4.04 13.93
C PRO A 13 -1.23 -3.42 14.77
N TRP A 14 -0.49 -4.24 15.53
CA TRP A 14 0.69 -3.83 16.28
C TRP A 14 1.81 -3.29 15.37
N PHE A 15 1.92 -3.81 14.15
CA PHE A 15 2.96 -3.41 13.20
C PHE A 15 2.84 -1.93 12.85
N LEU A 16 1.63 -1.48 12.51
CA LEU A 16 1.35 -0.08 12.18
C LEU A 16 1.64 0.86 13.37
N LYS A 17 1.40 0.40 14.60
CA LYS A 17 1.72 1.17 15.82
C LYS A 17 3.23 1.33 16.01
N ILE A 18 4.01 0.28 15.79
CA ILE A 18 5.48 0.34 15.86
C ILE A 18 6.00 1.31 14.80
N VAL A 19 5.57 1.16 13.55
CA VAL A 19 5.98 2.05 12.46
C VAL A 19 5.64 3.50 12.77
N HIS A 20 4.47 3.77 13.34
CA HIS A 20 4.09 5.13 13.71
C HIS A 20 4.91 5.69 14.88
N SER A 21 5.14 4.91 15.93
CA SER A 21 6.00 5.30 17.05
C SER A 21 7.42 5.62 16.57
N GLU A 22 7.92 4.83 15.62
CA GLU A 22 9.22 5.05 15.02
C GLU A 22 9.27 6.35 14.20
N ASN A 23 8.21 6.64 13.45
CA ASN A 23 8.07 7.91 12.74
C ASN A 23 8.02 9.12 13.68
N GLN A 24 7.30 9.04 14.81
CA GLN A 24 7.30 10.09 15.83
C GLN A 24 8.71 10.30 16.43
N SER A 25 9.47 9.22 16.51
CA SER A 25 10.86 9.21 16.96
C SER A 25 11.86 9.52 15.84
N LYS A 26 11.39 9.96 14.66
CA LYS A 26 12.23 10.33 13.50
C LYS A 26 13.17 9.22 13.01
N GLY A 27 12.78 7.95 13.14
CA GLY A 27 13.56 6.83 12.58
C GLY A 27 14.81 6.43 13.35
N VAL A 28 14.98 6.87 14.60
CA VAL A 28 16.20 6.65 15.40
C VAL A 28 16.53 5.18 15.70
N HIS A 29 15.53 4.30 15.78
CA HIS A 29 15.76 2.87 15.99
C HIS A 29 15.88 2.14 14.64
N TYR A 30 15.11 2.58 13.64
CA TYR A 30 15.17 2.08 12.29
C TYR A 30 16.58 2.23 11.70
N ALA A 31 17.19 3.42 11.86
CA ALA A 31 18.53 3.72 11.36
C ALA A 31 19.62 2.79 11.93
N LYS A 32 19.36 2.12 13.05
CA LYS A 32 20.31 1.19 13.69
C LYS A 32 20.21 -0.25 13.14
N SER A 33 19.19 -0.55 12.34
CA SER A 33 18.90 -1.92 11.90
C SER A 33 19.28 -2.14 10.43
N GLN A 34 20.40 -2.83 10.20
CA GLN A 34 20.78 -3.30 8.86
C GLN A 34 19.74 -4.28 8.29
N ARG A 35 19.15 -5.10 9.16
CA ARG A 35 18.14 -6.08 8.75
C ARG A 35 16.89 -5.44 8.14
N LEU A 36 16.44 -4.30 8.68
CA LEU A 36 15.28 -3.59 8.13
C LEU A 36 15.58 -3.00 6.75
N LEU A 37 16.81 -2.52 6.52
CA LEU A 37 17.22 -2.03 5.21
C LEU A 37 17.18 -3.15 4.16
N GLU A 38 17.74 -4.32 4.48
CA GLU A 38 17.70 -5.51 3.60
C GLU A 38 16.28 -5.93 3.24
N ILE A 39 15.39 -6.00 4.24
CA ILE A 39 14.00 -6.41 4.04
C ILE A 39 13.28 -5.44 3.10
N ASN A 40 13.41 -4.13 3.33
CA ASN A 40 12.74 -3.13 2.51
C ASN A 40 13.31 -3.07 1.09
N TYR A 41 14.63 -3.26 0.92
CA TYR A 41 15.25 -3.37 -0.39
C TYR A 41 14.72 -4.60 -1.17
N ALA A 42 14.68 -5.78 -0.54
CA ALA A 42 14.14 -6.98 -1.16
C ALA A 42 12.65 -6.83 -1.54
N HIS A 43 11.88 -6.13 -0.70
CA HIS A 43 10.48 -5.83 -1.01
C HIS A 43 10.32 -4.92 -2.23
N LEU A 44 11.16 -3.90 -2.36
CA LEU A 44 11.14 -2.99 -3.51
C LEU A 44 11.53 -3.72 -4.80
N GLN A 45 12.56 -4.58 -4.75
CA GLN A 45 12.96 -5.42 -5.89
C GLN A 45 11.85 -6.37 -6.33
N LEU A 46 11.10 -6.94 -5.39
CA LEU A 46 9.93 -7.75 -5.72
C LEU A 46 8.85 -6.92 -6.44
N MET A 47 8.57 -5.70 -5.96
CA MET A 47 7.60 -4.79 -6.61
C MET A 47 8.06 -4.44 -8.04
N GLU A 48 9.32 -4.10 -8.22
CA GLU A 48 9.93 -3.79 -9.52
C GLU A 48 9.75 -4.95 -10.50
N SER A 49 10.14 -6.16 -10.10
CA SER A 49 10.01 -7.36 -10.95
C SER A 49 8.56 -7.63 -11.39
N LEU A 50 7.58 -7.45 -10.49
CA LEU A 50 6.16 -7.66 -10.81
C LEU A 50 5.62 -6.61 -11.77
N LEU A 51 6.03 -5.35 -11.59
CA LEU A 51 5.62 -4.26 -12.47
C LEU A 51 6.26 -4.42 -13.86
N ASP A 52 7.53 -4.79 -13.93
CA ASP A 52 8.25 -4.99 -15.19
C ASP A 52 7.66 -6.13 -16.02
N GLU A 53 7.30 -7.25 -15.39
CA GLU A 53 6.57 -8.32 -16.08
C GLU A 53 5.22 -7.83 -16.62
N GLY A 54 4.44 -7.08 -15.82
CA GLY A 54 3.18 -6.51 -16.30
C GLY A 54 3.36 -5.48 -17.43
N LYS A 55 4.43 -4.69 -17.41
CA LYS A 55 4.77 -3.74 -18.49
C LYS A 55 5.11 -4.47 -19.80
N LYS A 56 5.85 -5.58 -19.75
CA LYS A 56 6.13 -6.42 -20.94
C LYS A 56 4.86 -6.94 -21.61
N HIS A 57 3.81 -7.17 -20.83
CA HIS A 57 2.51 -7.62 -21.31
C HIS A 57 1.52 -6.47 -21.60
N ASN A 58 1.96 -5.22 -21.57
CA ASN A 58 1.12 -4.02 -21.75
C ASN A 58 -0.08 -3.97 -20.77
N ILE A 59 0.07 -4.54 -19.57
CA ILE A 59 -0.95 -4.52 -18.52
C ILE A 59 -0.79 -3.23 -17.70
N PHE A 60 0.43 -2.87 -17.35
CA PHE A 60 0.74 -1.68 -16.55
C PHE A 60 1.39 -0.59 -17.40
N LYS A 61 1.13 0.67 -17.03
CA LYS A 61 1.74 1.84 -17.67
C LYS A 61 3.29 1.75 -17.57
N PRO A 62 4.01 2.17 -18.63
CA PRO A 62 5.46 1.99 -18.71
C PRO A 62 6.25 2.85 -17.69
N ASP A 63 5.71 4.00 -17.32
CA ASP A 63 6.34 5.05 -16.50
C ASP A 63 6.06 4.91 -14.99
N ILE A 64 5.49 3.79 -14.54
CA ILE A 64 5.22 3.57 -13.12
C ILE A 64 6.52 3.31 -12.35
N ASP A 65 6.75 4.15 -11.32
CA ASP A 65 7.78 3.99 -10.30
C ASP A 65 7.34 2.97 -9.22
N PRO A 66 8.04 1.84 -9.05
CA PRO A 66 7.75 0.83 -8.03
C PRO A 66 7.67 1.37 -6.60
N LEU A 67 8.50 2.37 -6.26
CA LEU A 67 8.52 2.97 -4.93
C LEU A 67 7.19 3.68 -4.65
N GLN A 68 6.65 4.41 -5.62
CA GLN A 68 5.36 5.08 -5.46
C GLN A 68 4.21 4.09 -5.32
N VAL A 69 4.27 2.94 -6.01
CA VAL A 69 3.27 1.88 -5.85
C VAL A 69 3.29 1.34 -4.42
N TYR A 70 4.48 1.04 -3.90
CA TYR A 70 4.64 0.58 -2.53
C TYR A 70 4.12 1.60 -1.51
N ILE A 71 4.54 2.87 -1.63
CA ILE A 71 4.12 3.95 -0.74
C ILE A 71 2.60 4.11 -0.76
N ASN A 72 1.96 4.07 -1.94
CA ASN A 72 0.50 4.19 -2.03
C ASN A 72 -0.23 3.00 -1.40
N ILE A 73 0.24 1.77 -1.59
CA ILE A 73 -0.32 0.60 -0.89
C ILE A 73 -0.24 0.79 0.63
N ALA A 74 0.94 1.19 1.13
CA ALA A 74 1.17 1.40 2.55
C ALA A 74 0.32 2.56 3.10
N ALA A 75 0.25 3.68 2.39
CA ALA A 75 -0.49 4.87 2.79
C ALA A 75 -1.99 4.61 2.83
N LEU A 76 -2.56 4.04 1.77
CA LEU A 76 -4.01 3.84 1.66
C LEU A 76 -4.55 2.86 2.72
N GLY A 77 -3.79 1.81 3.04
CA GLY A 77 -4.15 0.87 4.09
C GLY A 77 -3.79 1.37 5.50
N GLY A 78 -2.55 1.84 5.66
CA GLY A 78 -2.00 2.27 6.94
C GLY A 78 -2.72 3.47 7.52
N TYR A 79 -3.00 4.51 6.70
CA TYR A 79 -3.76 5.69 7.15
C TYR A 79 -5.13 5.30 7.71
N TYR A 80 -5.85 4.43 7.02
CA TYR A 80 -7.19 4.01 7.40
C TYR A 80 -7.18 3.29 8.76
N LEU A 81 -6.25 2.34 8.94
CA LEU A 81 -6.20 1.51 10.13
C LEU A 81 -5.59 2.23 11.33
N ILE A 82 -4.58 3.07 11.13
CA ILE A 82 -3.96 3.78 12.25
C ILE A 82 -4.86 4.89 12.80
N ASN A 83 -5.67 5.51 11.93
CA ASN A 83 -6.62 6.54 12.31
C ASN A 83 -8.05 6.00 12.50
N GLN A 84 -8.22 4.68 12.63
CA GLN A 84 -9.55 4.05 12.69
C GLN A 84 -10.46 4.64 13.79
N HIS A 85 -9.88 5.02 14.94
CA HIS A 85 -10.64 5.55 16.06
C HIS A 85 -11.09 6.99 15.82
N THR A 86 -10.20 7.84 15.31
CA THR A 86 -10.52 9.25 15.04
C THR A 86 -11.45 9.38 13.84
N LEU A 87 -11.19 8.66 12.76
CA LEU A 87 -12.10 8.60 11.61
C LEU A 87 -13.47 8.06 11.99
N GLY A 88 -13.52 7.00 12.81
CA GLY A 88 -14.79 6.43 13.25
C GLY A 88 -15.62 7.37 14.12
N LEU A 89 -14.97 8.18 14.97
CA LEU A 89 -15.64 9.22 15.75
C LEU A 89 -16.15 10.37 14.87
N VAL A 90 -15.34 10.85 13.91
CA VAL A 90 -15.68 11.96 13.02
C VAL A 90 -16.86 11.62 12.11
N TYR A 91 -16.89 10.40 11.58
CA TYR A 91 -17.90 9.97 10.60
C TYR A 91 -19.01 9.11 11.21
N HIS A 92 -18.98 8.87 12.52
CA HIS A 92 -19.96 8.05 13.24
C HIS A 92 -20.16 6.65 12.64
N ILE A 93 -19.07 6.02 12.20
CA ILE A 93 -19.07 4.67 11.60
C ILE A 93 -17.99 3.78 12.22
N SER A 94 -18.26 2.48 12.27
CA SER A 94 -17.20 1.50 12.60
C SER A 94 -16.29 1.32 11.40
N MET A 95 -15.01 1.64 11.57
CA MET A 95 -13.99 1.51 10.52
C MET A 95 -13.48 0.06 10.37
N VAL A 96 -13.72 -0.82 11.34
CA VAL A 96 -13.10 -2.15 11.38
C VAL A 96 -14.10 -3.31 11.48
N SER A 97 -15.38 -3.05 11.20
CA SER A 97 -16.31 -4.16 10.94
C SER A 97 -15.85 -4.96 9.72
N PRO A 98 -16.16 -6.27 9.63
CA PRO A 98 -15.80 -7.07 8.46
C PRO A 98 -16.25 -6.44 7.13
N GLN A 99 -17.44 -5.83 7.12
CA GLN A 99 -17.99 -5.14 5.95
C GLN A 99 -17.20 -3.87 5.62
N ALA A 100 -16.81 -3.06 6.62
CA ALA A 100 -16.01 -1.86 6.41
C ALA A 100 -14.60 -2.19 5.90
N LEU A 101 -13.97 -3.24 6.45
CA LEU A 101 -12.66 -3.69 6.01
C LEU A 101 -12.70 -4.20 4.56
N GLU A 102 -13.73 -4.95 4.19
CA GLU A 102 -13.91 -5.42 2.81
C GLU A 102 -14.20 -4.26 1.85
N ALA A 103 -15.07 -3.33 2.24
CA ALA A 103 -15.33 -2.13 1.46
C ALA A 103 -14.05 -1.31 1.25
N ARG A 104 -13.24 -1.14 2.30
CA ARG A 104 -11.97 -0.43 2.20
C ARG A 104 -10.99 -1.17 1.28
N ARG A 105 -10.89 -2.49 1.39
CA ARG A 105 -10.05 -3.32 0.50
C ARG A 105 -10.38 -3.08 -0.97
N LYS A 106 -11.67 -3.09 -1.32
CA LYS A 106 -12.14 -2.84 -2.70
C LYS A 106 -11.71 -1.47 -3.19
N VAL A 107 -11.96 -0.42 -2.40
CA VAL A 107 -11.57 0.95 -2.75
C VAL A 107 -10.06 1.07 -2.96
N ILE A 108 -9.24 0.46 -2.10
CA ILE A 108 -7.77 0.46 -2.25
C ILE A 108 -7.36 -0.18 -3.58
N LYS A 109 -7.93 -1.36 -3.88
CA LYS A 109 -7.63 -2.08 -5.12
C LYS A 109 -8.04 -1.30 -6.36
N GLU A 110 -9.27 -0.80 -6.39
CA GLU A 110 -9.78 -0.01 -7.52
C GLU A 110 -8.95 1.25 -7.73
N THR A 111 -8.62 1.99 -6.66
CA THR A 111 -7.77 3.19 -6.75
C THR A 111 -6.42 2.87 -7.38
N LEU A 112 -5.74 1.85 -6.87
CA LEU A 112 -4.40 1.48 -7.35
C LEU A 112 -4.45 0.91 -8.77
N LEU A 113 -5.39 0.01 -9.07
CA LEU A 113 -5.48 -0.60 -10.40
C LEU A 113 -5.85 0.44 -11.47
N SER A 114 -6.79 1.35 -11.19
CA SER A 114 -7.12 2.44 -12.11
C SER A 114 -5.93 3.35 -12.40
N TRP A 115 -5.04 3.55 -11.43
CA TRP A 115 -3.80 4.30 -11.64
C TRP A 115 -2.77 3.49 -12.46
N LEU A 116 -2.61 2.20 -12.18
CA LEU A 116 -1.54 1.36 -12.74
C LEU A 116 -1.83 0.80 -14.13
N LEU A 117 -3.09 0.47 -14.42
CA LEU A 117 -3.47 -0.22 -15.66
C LEU A 117 -3.37 0.72 -16.86
N VAL A 118 -2.92 0.19 -18.00
CA VAL A 118 -3.01 0.90 -19.29
C VAL A 118 -4.49 1.14 -19.62
N ASP A 119 -4.80 2.35 -20.10
CA ASP A 119 -6.12 2.63 -20.64
C ASP A 119 -6.22 2.03 -22.06
N PRO A 120 -7.12 1.08 -22.32
CA PRO A 120 -7.29 0.50 -23.66
C PRO A 120 -7.65 1.55 -24.72
N SER A 121 -8.23 2.68 -24.31
CA SER A 121 -8.58 3.79 -25.22
C SER A 121 -7.40 4.71 -25.54
N SER A 122 -6.33 4.68 -24.75
CA SER A 122 -5.11 5.47 -24.98
C SER A 122 -4.21 4.89 -26.07
N THR A 123 -4.34 3.61 -26.41
CA THR A 123 -3.49 2.90 -27.38
C THR A 123 -4.01 2.95 -28.83
N ALA A 124 -5.14 3.62 -29.09
CA ALA A 124 -5.79 3.68 -30.41
C ALA A 124 -5.46 4.94 -31.23
N HIS A 125 -4.54 5.78 -30.75
CA HIS A 125 -4.19 7.06 -31.37
C HIS A 125 -2.68 7.23 -31.56
N GLU A 126 -2.03 6.27 -32.21
CA GLU A 126 -0.73 6.44 -32.91
C GLU A 126 -0.77 5.64 -34.21
#